data_AF-A0A453AM62-F1
#
_entry.id   AF-A0A453AM62-F1
#
_cell.length_a   1.000
_cell.length_b   1.000
_cell.length_c   1.000
_cell.angle_alpha   90.00
_cell.angle_beta   90.00
_cell.angle_gamma   90.00
#
_symmetry.space_group_name_H-M   'P 1'
#
loop_
_entity.id
_entity.type
_entity.pdbx_description
1 polymer ?
#
loop_
_entity_poly.entity_id
_entity_poly.type
_entity_poly.pdbx_seq_one_letter_code
_entity_poly.pdbx_strand_id
1 'polypeptide(L)' 'MMRALASALEVILIVETFQERYTQDIYTDPGVPRPAVTLLYNGNHYDIIYPCATSSGSSSHQAS' A
#
# COMPACT_ATOMS: atom_id res chain seq x y z
N MET A 1 3.22 -17.08 -1.95
CA MET A 1 1.78 -16.86 -1.71
C MET A 1 1.32 -15.47 -2.15
N MET A 2 1.99 -14.39 -1.71
CA MET A 2 1.59 -13.00 -2.01
C MET A 2 1.43 -12.66 -3.51
N ARG A 3 2.33 -13.14 -4.39
CA ARG A 3 2.18 -12.97 -5.85
C ARG A 3 0.87 -13.56 -6.39
N ALA A 4 0.50 -14.76 -5.97
CA ALA A 4 -0.73 -15.41 -6.42
C ALA A 4 -1.97 -14.66 -5.93
N LEU A 5 -1.93 -14.12 -4.71
CA LEU A 5 -3.01 -13.27 -4.18
C LEU A 5 -3.16 -11.98 -5.00
N ALA A 6 -2.05 -11.30 -5.30
CA ALA A 6 -2.03 -10.09 -6.13
C ALA A 6 -2.62 -10.37 -7.52
N SER A 7 -2.22 -11.48 -8.16
CA SER A 7 -2.76 -11.89 -9.46
C SER A 7 -4.25 -12.26 -9.39
N ALA A 8 -4.68 -13.04 -8.39
CA ALA A 8 -6.07 -13.49 -8.28
C ALA A 8 -7.06 -12.35 -7.99
N LEU A 9 -6.62 -11.36 -7.21
CA LEU A 9 -7.42 -10.17 -6.90
C LEU A 9 -7.21 -9.02 -7.89
N GLU A 10 -6.30 -9.20 -8.85
CA GLU A 10 -6.04 -8.19 -9.87
C GLU A 10 -5.58 -6.84 -9.29
N VAL A 11 -4.79 -6.88 -8.21
CA VAL A 11 -4.31 -5.70 -7.45
C VAL A 11 -2.79 -5.59 -7.42
N ILE A 12 -2.28 -4.39 -7.11
CA ILE A 12 -0.90 -4.23 -6.62
C ILE A 12 -0.92 -4.47 -5.12
N LEU A 13 -0.10 -5.42 -4.65
CA LEU A 13 0.00 -5.72 -3.23
C LEU A 13 1.34 -5.21 -2.68
N ILE A 14 1.27 -4.28 -1.74
CA ILE A 14 2.41 -3.71 -1.03
C ILE A 14 2.46 -4.36 0.35
N VAL A 15 3.60 -4.93 0.75
CA VAL A 15 3.79 -5.53 2.06
C VAL A 15 4.87 -4.75 2.80
N GLU A 16 4.50 -4.11 3.89
CA GLU A 16 5.39 -3.39 4.80
C GLU A 16 5.70 -4.27 6.01
N THR A 17 6.93 -4.25 6.52
CA THR A 17 7.33 -5.00 7.73
C THR A 17 8.02 -4.10 8.75
N PHE A 18 7.67 -4.28 10.03
CA PHE A 18 8.15 -3.46 11.16
C PHE A 18 8.92 -4.27 12.23
N GLN A 19 9.66 -5.30 11.83
CA GLN A 19 10.37 -6.12 12.82
C GLN A 19 11.69 -5.50 13.32
N GLU A 20 12.47 -4.80 12.49
CA GLU A 20 13.74 -4.15 12.90
C GLU A 20 14.17 -2.98 11.99
N ARG A 21 13.79 -3.05 10.71
CA ARG A 21 13.86 -1.95 9.75
C ARG A 21 12.57 -1.94 8.95
N TYR A 22 12.15 -0.76 8.52
CA TYR A 22 11.10 -0.63 7.54
C TYR A 22 11.56 -1.27 6.22
N THR A 23 10.90 -2.37 5.84
CA THR A 23 11.08 -3.02 4.54
C THR A 23 9.76 -3.05 3.80
N GLN A 24 9.82 -2.87 2.48
CA GLN A 24 8.66 -2.83 1.61
C GLN A 24 8.86 -3.79 0.43
N ASP A 25 8.00 -4.77 0.31
CA ASP A 25 7.91 -5.66 -0.84
C ASP A 25 6.71 -5.28 -1.71
N ILE A 26 6.89 -5.28 -3.03
CA ILE A 26 5.83 -4.93 -3.99
C ILE A 26 5.59 -6.12 -4.91
N TYR A 27 4.36 -6.63 -4.89
CA TYR A 27 3.89 -7.70 -5.76
C TYR A 27 2.88 -7.14 -6.76
N THR A 28 3.22 -7.27 -8.04
CA THR A 28 2.38 -6.80 -9.14
C THR A 28 2.41 -7.81 -10.28
N ASP A 29 1.34 -7.79 -11.07
CA ASP A 29 1.22 -8.50 -12.34
C ASP A 29 1.26 -7.46 -13.47
N PRO A 30 2.10 -7.63 -14.51
CA PRO A 30 2.22 -6.64 -15.59
C PRO A 30 0.88 -6.40 -16.29
N GLY A 31 0.45 -5.14 -16.37
CA GLY A 31 -0.82 -4.79 -17.00
C GLY A 31 -1.33 -3.39 -16.68
N VAL A 32 -2.64 -3.20 -16.88
CA VAL A 32 -3.46 -1.99 -16.63
C VAL A 32 -3.21 -1.36 -15.25
N PRO A 33 -3.60 -0.09 -15.03
CA PRO A 33 -3.58 0.50 -13.70
C PRO A 33 -4.50 -0.29 -12.77
N ARG A 34 -3.91 -0.94 -11.75
CA ARG A 34 -4.61 -1.74 -10.76
C ARG A 34 -4.69 -0.99 -9.43
N PRO A 35 -5.76 -1.17 -8.64
CA PRO A 35 -5.83 -0.63 -7.29
C PRO A 35 -4.71 -1.22 -6.42
N ALA A 36 -4.21 -0.41 -5.48
CA ALA A 36 -3.16 -0.82 -4.55
C ALA A 36 -3.74 -1.18 -3.18
N VAL A 37 -3.28 -2.29 -2.61
CA VAL A 37 -3.58 -2.73 -1.25
C VAL A 37 -2.27 -2.79 -0.48
N THR A 38 -2.25 -2.15 0.69
CA THR A 38 -1.09 -2.20 1.59
C THR A 38 -1.38 -3.11 2.77
N LEU A 39 -0.49 -4.07 2.99
CA LEU A 39 -0.49 -4.97 4.13
C LEU A 39 0.68 -4.63 5.05
N LEU A 40 0.43 -4.63 6.35
CA LEU A 40 1.44 -4.54 7.39
C LEU A 40 1.70 -5.93 7.96
N TYR A 41 2.93 -6.43 7.85
CA TYR A 41 3.40 -7.62 8.52
C TYR A 41 4.05 -7.27 9.86
N ASN A 42 3.41 -7.71 10.95
CA ASN A 42 3.89 -7.46 12.31
C ASN A 42 4.81 -8.57 12.86
N GLY A 43 5.12 -9.58 12.05
CA GLY A 43 5.91 -10.74 12.47
C GLY A 43 5.12 -12.01 12.78
N ASN A 44 3.79 -11.93 12.82
CA ASN A 44 2.90 -13.06 13.05
C ASN A 44 1.72 -13.09 12.07
N HIS A 45 1.15 -11.93 11.74
CA HIS A 45 0.04 -11.82 10.78
C HIS A 45 0.14 -10.56 9.93
N TYR A 46 -0.75 -10.48 8.95
CA TYR A 46 -0.91 -9.34 8.05
C TYR A 46 -2.17 -8.56 8.40
N ASP A 47 -2.04 -7.24 8.53
CA ASP A 47 -3.15 -6.30 8.68
C ASP A 47 -3.30 -5.46 7.42
N ILE A 48 -4.53 -5.16 6.98
CA ILE A 48 -4.75 -4.19 5.90
C ILE A 48 -4.65 -2.80 6.50
N ILE A 49 -3.76 -1.97 5.95
CA ILE A 49 -3.61 -0.57 6.34
C ILE A 49 -4.02 0.34 5.20
N TYR A 50 -4.64 1.46 5.56
CA TYR A 50 -5.00 2.52 4.62
C TYR A 50 -4.09 3.72 4.83
N PRO A 51 -3.76 4.46 3.75
CA PRO A 51 -3.08 5.74 3.91
C PRO A 51 -3.86 6.60 4.90
N CYS A 52 -3.16 7.19 5.86
CA CYS A 52 -3.76 8.27 6.62
C CYS A 52 -4.17 9.34 5.62
N ALA A 53 -5.44 9.73 5.62
CA ALA A 53 -5.88 10.88 4.85
C ALA A 53 -5.07 12.06 5.35
N THR A 54 -4.01 12.42 4.63
CA THR A 54 -3.40 13.72 4.81
C THR A 54 -4.55 14.69 4.59
N SER A 55 -4.91 15.45 5.63
CA SER A 55 -5.76 16.62 5.46
C SER A 55 -5.08 17.37 4.33
N SER A 56 -5.70 17.32 3.14
CA SER A 56 -5.24 18.03 1.96
C SER A 56 -4.93 19.43 2.46
N GLY A 57 -3.64 19.77 2.51
CA GLY A 57 -3.22 21.06 3.00
C GLY A 57 -4.05 22.07 2.25
N SER A 58 -4.84 22.86 2.98
CA SER A 58 -5.54 24.00 2.42
C SER A 58 -4.49 24.81 1.66
N SER A 59 -4.44 24.64 0.34
CA SER A 59 -3.76 25.58 -0.52
C SER A 59 -4.66 26.81 -0.50
N SER A 60 -4.31 27.70 0.43
CA SER A 60 -4.88 29.03 0.55
C SER A 60 -4.89 29.66 -0.83
N HIS A 61 -6.08 29.82 -1.39
CA HIS A 61 -6.33 30.87 -2.36
C HIS A 61 -5.97 32.19 -1.67
N GLN A 62 -4.73 32.66 -1.83
CA GLN A 62 -4.44 34.08 -1.72
C GLN A 62 -4.62 34.67 -3.11
N ALA A 63 -5.75 35.35 -3.27
CA ALA A 63 -5.93 36.34 -4.30
C ALA A 63 -4.94 37.49 -4.09
N SER A 64 -4.26 37.91 -5.16
CA SER A 64 -3.94 39.30 -5.47
C SER A 64 -3.67 39.40 -6.96
#